data_AF-A0A317IQ92-F1
#
_entry.id   AF-A0A317IQ92-F1
#
_cell.length_a   1.000
_cell.length_b   1.000
_cell.length_c   1.000
_cell.angle_alpha   90.00
_cell.angle_beta   90.00
_cell.angle_gamma   90.00
#
_symmetry.space_group_name_H-M   'P 1'
#
loop_
_entity.id
_entity.type
_entity.pdbx_description
1 polymer ?
#
loop_
_entity_poly.entity_id
_entity_poly.type
_entity_poly.pdbx_seq_one_letter_code
_entity_poly.pdbx_strand_id
1 'polypeptide(L)'
;MKSIRLSIAVTLLLAAQTAMPESTGSIQGNVTDSSGAAILGAVVTLESPDGTSRTTVTDAEGVFQISSLPPAGYNVKISASGLADWTDSNVQPSATTESTPVKAIMQVAPAVTTVTVGLSPEELAEEQFKSETQQRILGVIPNYFVAYKDNAVPLSPKQKFKLGFKMMIDPATFAVVGITAGIQQDRNSYRQFGQGSVGYGERFAAAYGTAATSLLITSALAESAFHQDPRYFYNGEGSKKQRAWYAIKSAFRVRGDNGKWQPPYAGVAGAIAAAEISNVYYPGSRTQYTLLGRGLMFHFAGLIGLNLGQEFFLKKLTSHAPAKSAAAVPLLREGTPVALILVDGFDVRQTTAGQTVTFVLAQDLTQNGTALARTGDVASGLITQVSAPGTPDGIGSLALQNVTLRAAGATNVPLRSNQVRGTVTPVQYKELQGSGKVEFTLFVAENVPFPQTE
;
A
#
# COMPACT_ATOMS: atom_id res chain seq x y z
N MET A 1 50.16 37.21 -52.18
CA MET A 1 49.33 36.28 -51.37
C MET A 1 49.47 34.86 -51.93
N LYS A 2 50.62 34.21 -51.68
CA LYS A 2 51.01 32.91 -52.30
C LYS A 2 51.29 31.81 -51.27
N SER A 3 50.93 32.00 -50.00
CA SER A 3 51.28 31.11 -48.89
C SER A 3 50.09 30.46 -48.17
N ILE A 4 48.86 30.62 -48.68
CA ILE A 4 47.64 30.13 -47.99
C ILE A 4 47.00 28.91 -48.68
N ARG A 5 47.41 28.57 -49.91
CA ARG A 5 46.80 27.44 -50.66
C ARG A 5 47.52 26.10 -50.46
N LEU A 6 48.69 26.08 -49.85
CA LEU A 6 49.47 24.85 -49.63
C LEU A 6 49.20 24.19 -48.26
N SER A 7 48.60 24.91 -47.31
CA SER A 7 48.26 24.36 -45.98
C SER A 7 46.87 23.71 -45.90
N ILE A 8 46.01 23.93 -46.89
CA ILE A 8 44.65 23.34 -46.93
C ILE A 8 44.67 21.94 -47.58
N ALA A 9 45.66 21.63 -48.42
CA ALA A 9 45.79 20.32 -49.06
C ALA A 9 46.50 19.26 -48.18
N VAL A 10 47.33 19.67 -47.21
CA VAL A 10 48.07 18.74 -46.33
C VAL A 10 47.32 18.47 -45.01
N THR A 11 46.41 19.37 -44.59
CA THR A 11 45.62 19.17 -43.37
C THR A 11 44.38 18.28 -43.60
N LEU A 12 43.93 18.10 -44.85
CA LEU A 12 42.80 17.21 -45.18
C LEU A 12 43.18 15.72 -45.29
N LEU A 13 44.47 15.38 -45.22
CA LEU A 13 44.97 14.01 -45.39
C LEU A 13 45.21 13.26 -44.06
N LEU A 14 44.93 13.89 -42.92
CA LEU A 14 45.13 13.29 -41.57
C LEU A 14 43.83 12.99 -40.81
N ALA A 15 42.66 13.13 -41.46
CA ALA A 15 41.34 12.83 -40.87
C ALA A 15 40.70 11.54 -41.40
N ALA A 16 41.43 10.72 -42.15
CA ALA A 16 41.04 9.34 -42.43
C ALA A 16 41.57 8.44 -41.30
N GLN A 17 41.00 8.58 -40.10
CA GLN A 17 41.08 7.49 -39.13
C GLN A 17 40.36 6.32 -39.79
N THR A 18 41.15 5.35 -40.27
CA THR A 18 40.65 4.03 -40.60
C THR A 18 40.04 3.46 -39.33
N ALA A 19 38.72 3.56 -39.20
CA ALA A 19 37.97 2.67 -38.32
C ALA A 19 38.25 1.26 -38.84
N MET A 20 39.20 0.57 -38.21
CA MET A 20 39.33 -0.87 -38.43
C MET A 20 37.96 -1.47 -38.10
N PRO A 21 37.37 -2.30 -38.98
CA PRO A 21 36.13 -2.97 -38.63
C PRO A 21 36.39 -3.76 -37.36
N GLU A 22 35.75 -3.38 -36.26
CA GLU A 22 35.78 -4.19 -35.05
C GLU A 22 35.27 -5.58 -35.43
N SER A 23 36.04 -6.62 -35.08
CA SER A 23 35.61 -7.99 -35.27
C SER A 23 34.36 -8.19 -34.42
N THR A 24 33.19 -8.14 -35.04
CA THR A 24 31.92 -8.35 -34.34
C THR A 24 31.50 -9.81 -34.44
N GLY A 25 30.90 -10.33 -33.38
CA GLY A 25 30.33 -11.66 -33.33
C GLY A 25 28.80 -11.64 -33.33
N SER A 26 28.22 -12.83 -33.28
CA SER A 26 26.79 -13.03 -33.04
C SER A 26 26.57 -14.02 -31.89
N ILE A 27 25.48 -13.83 -31.16
CA ILE A 27 24.96 -14.80 -30.19
C ILE A 27 23.66 -15.34 -30.78
N GLN A 28 23.56 -16.65 -30.86
CA GLN A 28 22.40 -17.38 -31.37
C GLN A 28 21.99 -18.46 -30.39
N GLY A 29 20.69 -18.77 -30.36
CA GLY A 29 20.16 -19.76 -29.43
C GLY A 29 18.76 -20.23 -29.78
N ASN A 30 18.29 -21.19 -28.99
CA ASN A 30 16.94 -21.73 -29.06
C ASN A 30 16.30 -21.70 -27.66
N VAL A 31 15.04 -21.31 -27.62
CA VAL A 31 14.23 -21.17 -26.41
C VAL A 31 13.07 -22.17 -26.48
N THR A 32 13.07 -23.09 -25.53
CA THR A 32 12.07 -24.16 -25.41
C THR A 32 11.46 -24.18 -24.03
N ASP A 33 10.27 -24.77 -23.88
CA ASP A 33 9.69 -25.08 -22.58
C ASP A 33 10.20 -26.44 -22.05
N SER A 34 9.77 -26.82 -20.85
CA SER A 34 10.11 -28.10 -20.23
C SER A 34 9.64 -29.35 -21.01
N SER A 35 8.72 -29.20 -21.96
CA SER A 35 8.26 -30.28 -22.85
C SER A 35 9.09 -30.39 -24.15
N GLY A 36 10.01 -29.44 -24.37
CA GLY A 36 10.79 -29.31 -25.60
C GLY A 36 10.05 -28.57 -26.71
N ALA A 37 8.90 -27.96 -26.43
CA ALA A 37 8.19 -27.14 -27.39
C ALA A 37 8.88 -25.78 -27.54
N ALA A 38 9.02 -25.29 -28.77
CA ALA A 38 9.59 -23.99 -29.07
C ALA A 38 8.71 -22.85 -28.53
N ILE A 39 9.33 -21.83 -27.95
CA ILE A 39 8.63 -20.66 -27.42
C ILE A 39 8.76 -19.51 -28.41
N LEU A 40 7.65 -19.18 -29.07
CA LEU A 40 7.52 -18.03 -29.95
C LEU A 40 7.37 -16.72 -29.15
N GLY A 41 8.09 -15.67 -29.54
CA GLY A 41 7.92 -14.33 -28.98
C GLY A 41 8.54 -14.13 -27.59
N ALA A 42 9.46 -14.98 -27.17
CA ALA A 42 10.29 -14.74 -25.99
C ALA A 42 11.22 -13.56 -26.26
N VAL A 43 11.25 -12.59 -25.34
CA VAL A 43 12.11 -11.42 -25.39
C VAL A 43 13.49 -11.82 -24.87
N VAL A 44 14.50 -11.71 -25.72
CA VAL A 44 15.90 -11.99 -25.38
C VAL A 44 16.65 -10.69 -25.27
N THR A 45 17.20 -10.39 -24.09
CA THR A 45 18.02 -9.22 -23.80
C THR A 45 19.45 -9.63 -23.49
N LEU A 46 20.41 -8.98 -24.17
CA LEU A 46 21.84 -9.10 -23.93
C LEU A 46 22.34 -7.81 -23.31
N GLU A 47 22.97 -7.89 -22.15
CA GLU A 47 23.60 -6.75 -21.48
C GLU A 47 25.12 -6.91 -21.50
N SER A 48 25.83 -5.93 -22.06
CA SER A 48 27.31 -5.89 -22.05
C SER A 48 27.84 -5.33 -20.72
N PRO A 49 29.14 -5.57 -20.41
CA PRO A 49 29.74 -5.09 -19.16
C PRO A 49 29.77 -3.56 -19.00
N ASP A 50 29.60 -2.81 -20.09
CA ASP A 50 29.50 -1.34 -20.11
C ASP A 50 28.07 -0.83 -19.81
N GLY A 51 27.11 -1.73 -19.60
CA GLY A 51 25.70 -1.41 -19.35
C GLY A 51 24.84 -1.21 -20.60
N THR A 52 25.40 -1.42 -21.80
CA THR A 52 24.62 -1.34 -23.05
C THR A 52 23.77 -2.60 -23.21
N SER A 53 22.50 -2.46 -23.59
CA SER A 53 21.58 -3.58 -23.80
C SER A 53 21.14 -3.71 -25.25
N ARG A 54 21.02 -4.94 -25.76
CA ARG A 54 20.39 -5.27 -27.05
C ARG A 54 19.30 -6.30 -26.86
N THR A 55 18.20 -6.15 -27.61
CA THR A 55 17.04 -7.02 -27.47
C THR A 55 16.60 -7.59 -28.82
N THR A 56 16.16 -8.84 -28.83
CA THR A 56 15.47 -9.48 -29.96
C THR A 56 14.31 -10.35 -29.45
N VAL A 57 13.56 -10.93 -30.37
CA VAL A 57 12.48 -11.89 -30.06
C VAL A 57 12.72 -13.22 -30.76
N THR A 58 12.28 -14.32 -30.16
CA THR A 58 12.32 -15.65 -30.78
C THR A 58 11.25 -15.81 -31.86
N ASP A 59 11.58 -16.60 -32.89
CA ASP A 59 10.67 -16.97 -33.98
C ASP A 59 9.77 -18.19 -33.66
N ALA A 60 9.04 -18.71 -34.64
CA ALA A 60 8.08 -19.81 -34.47
C ALA A 60 8.76 -21.14 -34.11
N GLU A 61 10.04 -21.28 -34.46
CA GLU A 61 10.90 -22.39 -34.14
C GLU A 61 11.66 -22.20 -32.83
N GLY A 62 11.42 -21.07 -32.12
CA GLY A 62 12.03 -20.75 -30.83
C GLY A 62 13.46 -20.19 -30.95
N VAL A 63 13.90 -19.91 -32.17
CA VAL A 63 15.27 -19.50 -32.48
C VAL A 63 15.42 -17.99 -32.35
N PHE A 64 16.57 -17.54 -31.87
CA PHE A 64 16.96 -16.13 -31.88
C PHE A 64 18.40 -15.95 -32.34
N GLN A 65 18.69 -14.77 -32.91
CA GLN A 65 20.04 -14.35 -33.25
C GLN A 65 20.19 -12.84 -33.04
N ILE A 66 21.29 -12.43 -32.39
CA ILE A 66 21.71 -11.04 -32.29
C ILE A 66 23.12 -10.93 -32.84
N SER A 67 23.27 -10.12 -33.90
CA SER A 67 24.53 -9.93 -34.63
C SER A 67 25.20 -8.59 -34.30
N SER A 68 26.41 -8.40 -34.83
CA SER A 68 27.18 -7.16 -34.70
C SER A 68 27.54 -6.81 -33.24
N LEU A 69 27.81 -7.82 -32.42
CA LEU A 69 28.18 -7.66 -31.01
C LEU A 69 29.70 -7.53 -30.87
N PRO A 70 30.21 -6.49 -30.20
CA PRO A 70 31.62 -6.41 -29.82
C PRO A 70 32.06 -7.63 -28.98
N PRO A 71 33.33 -8.09 -29.09
CA PRO A 71 33.85 -9.22 -28.30
C PRO A 71 33.89 -8.87 -26.80
N ALA A 72 32.89 -9.34 -26.06
CA ALA A 72 32.76 -9.16 -24.61
C ALA A 72 31.90 -10.29 -24.03
N GLY A 73 31.95 -10.50 -22.71
CA GLY A 73 31.02 -11.40 -22.03
C GLY A 73 29.68 -10.71 -21.75
N TYR A 74 28.59 -11.22 -22.33
CA TYR A 74 27.25 -10.67 -22.16
C TYR A 74 26.47 -11.46 -21.10
N ASN A 75 25.62 -10.76 -20.35
CA ASN A 75 24.56 -11.39 -19.58
C ASN A 75 23.33 -11.53 -20.48
N VAL A 76 22.84 -12.75 -20.63
CA VAL A 76 21.65 -13.08 -21.40
C VAL A 76 20.49 -13.21 -20.44
N LYS A 77 19.39 -12.51 -20.72
CA LYS A 77 18.11 -12.66 -20.04
C LYS A 77 17.03 -12.97 -21.06
N ILE A 78 16.23 -13.99 -20.81
CA ILE A 78 15.12 -14.40 -21.67
C ILE A 78 13.83 -14.38 -20.87
N SER A 79 12.83 -13.66 -21.37
CA SER A 79 11.55 -13.44 -20.71
C SER A 79 10.40 -13.75 -21.67
N ALA A 80 9.43 -14.55 -21.23
CA ALA A 80 8.28 -14.96 -22.02
C ALA A 80 7.03 -14.98 -21.14
N SER A 81 5.87 -14.67 -21.71
CA SER A 81 4.62 -14.56 -20.95
C SER A 81 4.28 -15.89 -20.25
N GLY A 82 4.00 -15.83 -18.95
CA GLY A 82 3.64 -17.01 -18.15
C GLY A 82 4.80 -17.95 -17.80
N LEU A 83 6.04 -17.60 -18.16
CA LEU A 83 7.25 -18.40 -17.92
C LEU A 83 8.26 -17.62 -17.05
N ALA A 84 9.03 -18.34 -16.24
CA ALA A 84 10.07 -17.77 -15.39
C ALA A 84 11.23 -17.26 -16.25
N ASP A 85 11.78 -16.10 -15.86
CA ASP A 85 12.95 -15.52 -16.51
C ASP A 85 14.11 -16.53 -16.48
N TRP A 86 14.74 -16.73 -17.63
CA TRP A 86 15.95 -17.53 -17.77
C TRP A 86 17.15 -16.60 -17.94
N THR A 87 18.24 -16.87 -17.23
CA THR A 87 19.46 -16.04 -17.29
C THR A 87 20.71 -16.88 -17.43
N ASP A 88 21.66 -16.41 -18.23
CA ASP A 88 23.01 -16.98 -18.32
C ASP A 88 24.04 -15.85 -18.40
N SER A 89 25.16 -16.05 -17.73
CA SER A 89 26.18 -15.02 -17.55
C SER A 89 27.42 -15.33 -18.35
N ASN A 90 28.09 -14.28 -18.83
CA ASN A 90 29.37 -14.36 -19.53
C ASN A 90 29.31 -15.14 -20.86
N VAL A 91 28.22 -14.98 -21.62
CA VAL A 91 28.07 -15.56 -22.96
C VAL A 91 28.88 -14.75 -23.98
N GLN A 92 29.76 -15.42 -24.72
CA GLN A 92 30.69 -14.78 -25.66
C GLN A 92 30.11 -14.80 -27.09
N PRO A 93 30.11 -13.68 -27.82
CA PRO A 93 29.75 -13.65 -29.23
C PRO A 93 30.74 -14.47 -30.07
N SER A 94 30.23 -15.25 -31.02
CA SER A 94 31.06 -16.00 -31.95
C SER A 94 31.23 -15.28 -33.28
N ALA A 95 32.45 -15.27 -33.80
CA ALA A 95 32.79 -14.75 -35.13
C ALA A 95 32.67 -15.82 -36.24
N THR A 96 32.41 -17.08 -35.90
CA THR A 96 32.25 -18.21 -36.84
C THR A 96 30.89 -18.90 -36.68
N THR A 97 30.41 -19.53 -37.75
CA THR A 97 29.12 -20.25 -37.82
C THR A 97 29.08 -21.52 -36.94
N GLU A 98 30.22 -21.95 -36.39
CA GLU A 98 30.37 -23.16 -35.56
C GLU A 98 30.30 -22.86 -34.05
N SER A 99 29.49 -21.88 -33.65
CA SER A 99 29.27 -21.58 -32.23
C SER A 99 28.33 -22.58 -31.57
N THR A 100 28.57 -22.94 -30.32
CA THR A 100 27.60 -23.65 -29.48
C THR A 100 26.41 -22.74 -29.19
N PRO A 101 25.20 -23.04 -29.70
CA PRO A 101 24.04 -22.17 -29.50
C PRO A 101 23.60 -22.18 -28.04
N VAL A 102 23.11 -21.03 -27.56
CA VAL A 102 22.48 -20.91 -26.25
C VAL A 102 21.21 -21.78 -26.23
N LYS A 103 21.12 -22.74 -25.31
CA LYS A 103 19.93 -23.58 -25.12
C LYS A 103 19.21 -23.17 -23.85
N ALA A 104 18.10 -22.45 -23.98
CA ALA A 104 17.28 -22.02 -22.85
C ALA A 104 16.05 -22.91 -22.72
N ILE A 105 15.87 -23.50 -21.53
CA ILE A 105 14.66 -24.27 -21.17
C ILE A 105 13.91 -23.45 -20.12
N MET A 106 12.83 -22.79 -20.53
CA MET A 106 12.01 -21.95 -19.66
C MET A 106 10.98 -22.79 -18.91
N GLN A 107 10.74 -22.44 -17.64
CA GLN A 107 9.79 -23.11 -16.76
C GLN A 107 8.56 -22.22 -16.57
N VAL A 108 7.40 -22.78 -16.22
CA VAL A 108 6.20 -21.98 -15.92
C VAL A 108 6.47 -21.05 -14.72
N ALA A 109 6.20 -19.75 -14.87
CA ALA A 109 6.32 -18.81 -13.77
C ALA A 109 5.22 -19.09 -12.74
N PRO A 110 5.53 -19.12 -11.42
CA PRO A 110 4.48 -19.16 -10.42
C PRO A 110 3.63 -17.88 -10.53
N ALA A 111 2.34 -18.05 -10.81
CA ALA A 111 1.38 -16.95 -10.82
C ALA A 111 1.21 -16.42 -9.38
N VAL A 112 1.97 -15.39 -9.01
CA VAL A 112 1.73 -14.67 -7.75
C VAL A 112 0.53 -13.75 -7.96
N THR A 113 -0.67 -14.27 -7.73
CA THR A 113 -1.84 -13.43 -7.46
C THR A 113 -1.79 -13.06 -5.99
N THR A 114 -1.34 -11.85 -5.68
CA THR A 114 -1.47 -11.26 -4.36
C THR A 114 -2.94 -11.00 -4.07
N VAL A 115 -3.62 -11.98 -3.45
CA VAL A 115 -4.91 -11.72 -2.80
C VAL A 115 -4.59 -11.13 -1.44
N THR A 116 -4.62 -9.81 -1.35
CA THR A 116 -4.61 -9.08 -0.09
C THR A 116 -5.95 -9.33 0.61
N VAL A 117 -6.12 -10.49 1.26
CA VAL A 117 -7.21 -10.67 2.22
C VAL A 117 -6.97 -9.66 3.33
N GLY A 118 -8.02 -9.05 3.86
CA GLY A 118 -8.08 -7.94 4.82
C GLY A 118 -9.47 -7.36 4.73
N LEU A 119 -9.94 -6.63 5.75
CA LEU A 119 -11.09 -5.74 5.50
C LEU A 119 -10.74 -4.92 4.25
N SER A 120 -11.65 -4.90 3.29
CA SER A 120 -11.49 -4.00 2.15
C SER A 120 -11.26 -2.58 2.69
N PRO A 121 -10.52 -1.72 1.98
CA PRO A 121 -10.34 -0.33 2.41
C PRO A 121 -11.67 0.35 2.78
N GLU A 122 -12.75 -0.04 2.10
CA GLU A 122 -14.12 0.42 2.36
C GLU A 122 -14.69 -0.10 3.70
N GLU A 123 -14.56 -1.39 4.01
CA GLU A 123 -15.03 -1.95 5.27
C GLU A 123 -14.26 -1.42 6.48
N LEU A 124 -12.93 -1.26 6.34
CA LEU A 124 -12.09 -0.67 7.39
C LEU A 124 -12.45 0.80 7.62
N ALA A 125 -12.69 1.55 6.55
CA ALA A 125 -13.16 2.93 6.64
C ALA A 125 -14.53 3.01 7.34
N GLU A 126 -15.46 2.09 7.07
CA GLU A 126 -16.79 2.09 7.72
C GLU A 126 -16.71 1.71 9.21
N GLU A 127 -15.86 0.77 9.60
CA GLU A 127 -15.64 0.42 11.01
C GLU A 127 -15.01 1.59 11.78
N GLN A 128 -13.98 2.22 11.20
CA GLN A 128 -13.34 3.41 11.77
C GLN A 128 -14.33 4.57 11.88
N PHE A 129 -15.13 4.79 10.85
CA PHE A 129 -16.19 5.80 10.85
C PHE A 129 -17.22 5.57 11.97
N LYS A 130 -17.67 4.32 12.17
CA LYS A 130 -18.58 3.98 13.27
C LYS A 130 -17.95 4.25 14.63
N SER A 131 -16.68 3.89 14.82
CA SER A 131 -15.94 4.17 16.06
C SER A 131 -15.82 5.68 16.31
N GLU A 132 -15.43 6.45 15.30
CA GLU A 132 -15.22 7.90 15.41
C GLU A 132 -16.52 8.66 15.72
N THR A 133 -17.63 8.24 15.11
CA THR A 133 -18.95 8.85 15.36
C THR A 133 -19.57 8.53 16.72
N GLN A 134 -18.95 7.65 17.52
CA GLN A 134 -19.32 7.40 18.91
C GLN A 134 -18.49 8.24 19.91
N GLN A 135 -17.41 8.88 19.46
CA GLN A 135 -16.50 9.62 20.33
C GLN A 135 -17.17 10.88 20.92
N ARG A 136 -17.11 11.02 22.24
CA ARG A 136 -17.68 12.16 22.97
C ARG A 136 -16.74 12.69 24.05
N ILE A 137 -16.31 13.95 23.94
CA ILE A 137 -15.62 14.69 25.00
C ILE A 137 -16.61 14.92 26.15
N LEU A 138 -16.21 14.54 27.36
CA LEU A 138 -17.04 14.60 28.58
C LEU A 138 -18.38 13.86 28.44
N GLY A 139 -18.46 12.88 27.52
CA GLY A 139 -19.69 12.10 27.27
C GLY A 139 -20.77 12.81 26.46
N VAL A 140 -20.66 14.12 26.21
CA VAL A 140 -21.72 14.92 25.56
C VAL A 140 -21.26 15.66 24.31
N ILE A 141 -20.03 16.19 24.29
CA ILE A 141 -19.54 17.00 23.17
C ILE A 141 -19.02 16.06 22.07
N PRO A 142 -19.54 16.11 20.84
CA PRO A 142 -19.10 15.25 19.75
C PRO A 142 -17.63 15.48 19.41
N ASN A 143 -16.88 14.39 19.23
CA ASN A 143 -15.47 14.41 18.84
C ASN A 143 -15.24 13.59 17.56
N TYR A 144 -16.12 13.79 16.58
CA TYR A 144 -16.20 12.96 15.36
C TYR A 144 -15.05 13.20 14.37
N PHE A 145 -14.40 14.36 14.47
CA PHE A 145 -13.37 14.83 13.54
C PHE A 145 -11.95 14.51 14.00
N VAL A 146 -11.77 13.43 14.77
CA VAL A 146 -10.46 13.05 15.33
C VAL A 146 -10.21 11.56 15.14
N ALA A 147 -9.12 11.24 14.45
CA ALA A 147 -8.62 9.89 14.28
C ALA A 147 -7.54 9.58 15.34
N TYR A 148 -7.86 8.70 16.30
CA TYR A 148 -6.91 8.25 17.32
C TYR A 148 -6.13 6.98 16.95
N LYS A 149 -6.55 6.26 15.89
CA LYS A 149 -5.84 5.07 15.36
C LYS A 149 -4.79 5.52 14.33
N ASP A 150 -3.61 4.90 14.36
CA ASP A 150 -2.47 5.27 13.48
C ASP A 150 -2.70 4.92 12.00
N ASN A 151 -3.56 3.94 11.72
CA ASN A 151 -3.88 3.43 10.39
C ASN A 151 -5.25 3.89 9.88
N ALA A 152 -5.65 5.11 10.22
CA ALA A 152 -6.91 5.68 9.74
C ALA A 152 -6.93 5.75 8.20
N VAL A 153 -7.87 5.02 7.60
CA VAL A 153 -8.11 5.00 6.16
C VAL A 153 -8.90 6.27 5.79
N PRO A 154 -8.59 6.93 4.68
CA PRO A 154 -9.33 8.10 4.24
C PRO A 154 -10.83 7.84 4.10
N LEU A 155 -11.65 8.80 4.53
CA LEU A 155 -13.10 8.68 4.40
C LEU A 155 -13.54 8.83 2.94
N SER A 156 -14.54 8.07 2.54
CA SER A 156 -15.22 8.29 1.26
C SER A 156 -16.02 9.62 1.27
N PRO A 157 -16.33 10.22 0.10
CA PRO A 157 -17.17 11.41 0.03
C PRO A 157 -18.51 11.28 0.77
N LYS A 158 -19.13 10.09 0.71
CA LYS A 158 -20.38 9.80 1.42
C LYS A 158 -20.21 9.83 2.94
N GLN A 159 -19.10 9.30 3.45
CA GLN A 159 -18.77 9.32 4.88
C GLN A 159 -18.46 10.73 5.37
N LYS A 160 -17.72 11.54 4.59
CA LYS A 160 -17.46 12.96 4.91
C LYS A 160 -18.75 13.75 5.05
N PHE A 161 -19.67 13.59 4.09
CA PHE A 161 -21.01 14.18 4.17
C PHE A 161 -21.78 13.73 5.43
N LYS A 162 -21.80 12.42 5.69
CA LYS A 162 -22.49 11.83 6.85
C LYS A 162 -21.91 12.34 8.17
N LEU A 163 -20.59 12.58 8.24
CA LEU A 163 -19.90 13.14 9.40
C LEU A 163 -20.38 14.56 9.69
N GLY A 164 -20.37 15.43 8.68
CA GLY A 164 -20.86 16.81 8.80
C GLY A 164 -22.34 16.89 9.12
N PHE A 165 -23.16 16.06 8.47
CA PHE A 165 -24.59 15.98 8.76
C PHE A 165 -24.85 15.51 10.20
N LYS A 166 -24.13 14.50 10.69
CA LYS A 166 -24.24 14.02 12.07
C LYS A 166 -23.82 15.09 13.08
N MET A 167 -22.79 15.88 12.79
CA MET A 167 -22.39 17.03 13.62
C MET A 167 -23.48 18.11 13.63
N MET A 168 -24.07 18.41 12.47
CA MET A 168 -25.09 19.45 12.33
C MET A 168 -26.34 19.17 13.17
N ILE A 169 -26.81 17.91 13.20
CA ILE A 169 -28.00 17.52 13.96
C ILE A 169 -27.70 17.05 15.39
N ASP A 170 -26.46 17.19 15.85
CA ASP A 170 -26.08 16.77 17.19
C ASP A 170 -26.67 17.70 18.26
N PRO A 171 -27.29 17.18 19.35
CA PRO A 171 -27.82 18.01 20.43
C PRO A 171 -26.80 19.00 21.01
N ALA A 172 -25.52 18.64 21.07
CA ALA A 172 -24.47 19.54 21.56
C ALA A 172 -24.27 20.75 20.64
N THR A 173 -24.48 20.61 19.33
CA THR A 173 -24.42 21.71 18.37
C THR A 173 -25.49 22.75 18.68
N PHE A 174 -26.73 22.32 18.91
CA PHE A 174 -27.82 23.22 19.32
C PHE A 174 -27.52 23.90 20.66
N ALA A 175 -26.95 23.19 21.62
CA ALA A 175 -26.56 23.75 22.91
C ALA A 175 -25.48 24.85 22.77
N VAL A 176 -24.42 24.59 21.99
CA VAL A 176 -23.35 25.56 21.75
C VAL A 176 -23.87 26.80 21.00
N VAL A 177 -24.72 26.60 19.99
CA VAL A 177 -25.40 27.70 19.29
C VAL A 177 -26.29 28.49 20.26
N GLY A 178 -27.04 27.80 21.12
CA GLY A 178 -27.90 28.42 22.14
C GLY A 178 -27.14 29.29 23.13
N ILE A 179 -25.99 28.81 23.62
CA ILE A 179 -25.09 29.58 24.48
C ILE A 179 -24.53 30.79 23.72
N THR A 180 -24.12 30.60 22.47
CA THR A 180 -23.59 31.67 21.61
C THR A 180 -24.64 32.76 21.39
N ALA A 181 -25.88 32.39 21.06
CA ALA A 181 -27.00 33.31 20.93
C ALA A 181 -27.29 34.04 22.25
N GLY A 182 -27.18 33.34 23.39
CA GLY A 182 -27.35 33.94 24.72
C GLY A 182 -26.29 34.99 25.04
N ILE A 183 -25.01 34.72 24.74
CA ILE A 183 -23.92 35.70 24.90
C ILE A 183 -24.13 36.89 23.96
N GLN A 184 -24.56 36.64 22.72
CA GLN A 184 -24.87 37.71 21.76
C GLN A 184 -26.07 38.55 22.23
N GLN A 185 -27.08 37.92 22.83
CA GLN A 185 -28.25 38.58 23.40
C GLN A 185 -27.87 39.50 24.56
N ASP A 186 -27.11 38.98 25.52
CA ASP A 186 -26.60 39.68 26.70
C ASP A 186 -25.78 40.92 26.31
N ARG A 187 -24.90 40.76 25.31
CA ARG A 187 -24.08 41.87 24.78
C ARG A 187 -24.84 42.78 23.82
N ASN A 188 -26.11 42.51 23.55
CA ASN A 188 -26.92 43.19 22.53
C ASN A 188 -26.19 43.30 21.18
N SER A 189 -25.49 42.23 20.79
CA SER A 189 -24.84 42.12 19.48
C SER A 189 -25.91 42.06 18.40
N TYR A 190 -25.69 42.70 17.24
CA TYR A 190 -26.69 42.80 16.17
C TYR A 190 -28.02 43.40 16.66
N ARG A 191 -27.96 44.66 17.10
CA ARG A 191 -29.09 45.35 17.76
C ARG A 191 -30.38 45.35 16.93
N GLN A 192 -30.27 45.23 15.61
CA GLN A 192 -31.40 45.18 14.68
C GLN A 192 -32.30 43.96 14.88
N PHE A 193 -31.77 42.87 15.46
CA PHE A 193 -32.59 41.72 15.87
C PHE A 193 -33.46 42.00 17.11
N GLY A 194 -33.28 43.14 17.77
CA GLY A 194 -34.03 43.48 18.98
C GLY A 194 -33.58 42.68 20.21
N GLN A 195 -34.41 42.73 21.25
CA GLN A 195 -34.20 42.10 22.56
C GLN A 195 -35.37 41.19 22.92
N GLY A 196 -35.27 40.47 24.04
CA GLY A 196 -36.25 39.45 24.44
C GLY A 196 -36.15 38.16 23.62
N SER A 197 -37.16 37.30 23.74
CA SER A 197 -37.17 35.96 23.14
C SER A 197 -37.08 35.97 21.60
N VAL A 198 -37.69 36.95 20.95
CA VAL A 198 -37.62 37.13 19.48
C VAL A 198 -36.17 37.41 19.06
N GLY A 199 -35.51 38.39 19.69
CA GLY A 199 -34.12 38.69 19.36
C GLY A 199 -33.15 37.55 19.69
N TYR A 200 -33.44 36.76 20.72
CA TYR A 200 -32.68 35.55 21.01
C TYR A 200 -32.86 34.52 19.89
N GLY A 201 -34.10 34.32 19.44
CA GLY A 201 -34.46 33.42 18.33
C GLY A 201 -33.76 33.79 17.02
N GLU A 202 -33.74 35.07 16.67
CA GLU A 202 -33.03 35.57 15.48
C GLU A 202 -31.51 35.29 15.56
N ARG A 203 -30.90 35.56 16.72
CA ARG A 203 -29.47 35.26 16.95
C ARG A 203 -29.18 33.76 16.90
N PHE A 204 -30.08 32.95 17.44
CA PHE A 204 -29.99 31.50 17.39
C PHE A 204 -30.07 30.99 15.95
N ALA A 205 -31.08 31.42 15.19
CA ALA A 205 -31.28 31.04 13.80
C ALA A 205 -30.10 31.46 12.93
N ALA A 206 -29.61 32.69 13.09
CA ALA A 206 -28.43 33.19 12.39
C ALA A 206 -27.17 32.37 12.74
N ALA A 207 -26.92 32.12 14.02
CA ALA A 207 -25.76 31.33 14.46
C ALA A 207 -25.82 29.87 13.99
N TYR A 208 -26.99 29.24 14.07
CA TYR A 208 -27.20 27.89 13.55
C TYR A 208 -27.02 27.84 12.04
N GLY A 209 -27.60 28.80 11.31
CA GLY A 209 -27.47 28.94 9.86
C GLY A 209 -26.01 29.05 9.42
N THR A 210 -25.19 29.84 10.15
CA THR A 210 -23.75 29.92 9.90
C THR A 210 -23.04 28.59 10.14
N ALA A 211 -23.31 27.93 11.26
CA ALA A 211 -22.68 26.66 11.60
C ALA A 211 -23.05 25.55 10.59
N ALA A 212 -24.34 25.41 10.28
CA ALA A 212 -24.85 24.44 9.31
C ALA A 212 -24.28 24.68 7.91
N THR A 213 -24.28 25.93 7.44
CA THR A 213 -23.73 26.31 6.13
C THR A 213 -22.24 26.00 6.06
N SER A 214 -21.47 26.37 7.08
CA SER A 214 -20.03 26.10 7.15
C SER A 214 -19.73 24.61 7.12
N LEU A 215 -20.45 23.80 7.92
CA LEU A 215 -20.30 22.35 7.95
C LEU A 215 -20.63 21.73 6.60
N LEU A 216 -21.79 22.05 6.02
CA LEU A 216 -22.20 21.49 4.73
C LEU A 216 -21.23 21.87 3.60
N ILE A 217 -20.83 23.13 3.49
CA ILE A 217 -19.90 23.54 2.44
C ILE A 217 -18.54 22.85 2.60
N THR A 218 -18.05 22.77 3.83
CA THR A 218 -16.75 22.15 4.11
C THR A 218 -16.81 20.64 3.86
N SER A 219 -17.71 19.92 4.52
CA SER A 219 -17.73 18.45 4.54
C SER A 219 -18.45 17.80 3.35
N ALA A 220 -19.45 18.47 2.75
CA ALA A 220 -20.17 17.93 1.59
C ALA A 220 -19.43 18.23 0.28
N LEU A 221 -18.97 19.47 0.13
CA LEU A 221 -18.50 20.00 -1.14
C LEU A 221 -16.98 20.10 -1.16
N ALA A 222 -16.38 20.86 -0.25
CA ALA A 222 -14.98 21.25 -0.37
C ALA A 222 -14.02 20.09 -0.08
N GLU A 223 -14.21 19.33 1.01
CA GLU A 223 -13.35 18.19 1.35
C GLU A 223 -13.42 17.06 0.32
N SER A 224 -14.61 16.83 -0.25
CA SER A 224 -14.80 15.88 -1.34
C SER A 224 -14.13 16.38 -2.62
N ALA A 225 -14.32 17.64 -3.01
CA ALA A 225 -13.76 18.21 -4.23
C ALA A 225 -12.23 18.35 -4.19
N PHE A 226 -11.67 18.72 -3.05
CA PHE A 226 -10.21 18.86 -2.86
C PHE A 226 -9.54 17.57 -2.36
N HIS A 227 -10.31 16.48 -2.22
CA HIS A 227 -9.83 15.17 -1.76
C HIS A 227 -9.04 15.27 -0.45
N GLN A 228 -9.64 15.94 0.56
CA GLN A 228 -9.04 16.14 1.88
C GLN A 228 -9.81 15.35 2.93
N ASP A 229 -9.08 14.81 3.90
CA ASP A 229 -9.67 14.14 5.05
C ASP A 229 -10.05 15.18 6.12
N PRO A 230 -11.33 15.23 6.57
CA PRO A 230 -11.77 16.19 7.57
C PRO A 230 -11.09 16.07 8.94
N ARG A 231 -10.45 14.94 9.24
CA ARG A 231 -10.06 14.58 10.60
C ARG A 231 -8.70 15.14 10.99
N TYR A 232 -8.59 15.50 12.26
CA TYR A 232 -7.31 15.65 12.92
C TYR A 232 -6.74 14.27 13.29
N PHE A 233 -5.51 13.98 12.86
CA PHE A 233 -4.80 12.75 13.18
C PHE A 233 -4.03 12.96 14.48
N TYR A 234 -4.43 12.28 15.54
CA TYR A 234 -3.77 12.40 16.85
C TYR A 234 -2.38 11.76 16.82
N ASN A 235 -1.35 12.48 17.27
CA ASN A 235 0.01 11.93 17.29
C ASN A 235 0.30 11.21 18.62
N GLY A 236 0.13 11.90 19.75
CA GLY A 236 0.28 11.31 21.09
C GLY A 236 1.69 10.89 21.53
N GLU A 237 2.65 10.83 20.61
CA GLU A 237 4.01 10.36 20.84
C GLU A 237 5.06 11.48 20.84
N GLY A 238 6.19 11.20 21.49
CA GLY A 238 7.32 12.13 21.60
C GLY A 238 7.19 13.15 22.73
N SER A 239 8.14 14.08 22.77
CA SER A 239 8.20 15.13 23.79
C SER A 239 7.01 16.09 23.73
N LYS A 240 6.69 16.76 24.85
CA LYS A 240 5.64 17.80 24.90
C LYS A 240 5.83 18.86 23.81
N LYS A 241 7.08 19.28 23.55
CA LYS A 241 7.42 20.27 22.52
C LYS A 241 7.13 19.75 21.11
N GLN A 242 7.49 18.50 20.81
CA GLN A 242 7.22 17.89 19.50
C GLN A 242 5.71 17.79 19.23
N ARG A 243 4.94 17.38 20.24
CA ARG A 243 3.48 17.23 20.15
C ARG A 243 2.77 18.59 19.99
N ALA A 244 3.21 19.61 20.72
CA ALA A 244 2.70 20.97 20.54
C ALA A 244 2.97 21.49 19.13
N TRP A 245 4.19 21.31 18.62
CA TRP A 245 4.53 21.70 17.25
C TRP A 245 3.79 20.89 16.19
N TYR A 246 3.52 19.62 16.45
CA TYR A 246 2.69 18.79 15.58
C TYR A 246 1.28 19.36 15.50
N ALA A 247 0.63 19.62 16.64
CA ALA A 247 -0.72 20.17 16.72
C ALA A 247 -0.85 21.54 16.01
N ILE A 248 0.11 22.44 16.23
CA ILE A 248 0.14 23.76 15.58
C ILE A 248 0.27 23.59 14.06
N LYS A 249 1.22 22.78 13.58
CA LYS A 249 1.43 22.58 12.15
C LYS A 249 0.21 21.94 11.48
N SER A 250 -0.48 21.04 12.16
CA SER A 250 -1.69 20.38 11.67
C SER A 250 -2.90 21.31 11.53
N ALA A 251 -2.85 22.56 12.00
CA ALA A 251 -3.85 23.56 11.63
C ALA A 251 -3.64 24.10 10.20
N PHE A 252 -2.41 24.01 9.67
CA PHE A 252 -2.02 24.54 8.36
C PHE A 252 -1.77 23.45 7.31
N ARG A 253 -2.10 22.19 7.63
CA ARG A 253 -2.00 21.05 6.72
C ARG A 253 -3.04 20.01 7.08
N VAL A 254 -3.49 19.28 6.08
CA VAL A 254 -4.46 18.19 6.19
C VAL A 254 -3.97 16.98 5.40
N ARG A 255 -4.39 15.77 5.77
CA ARG A 255 -4.14 14.57 4.95
C ARG A 255 -5.08 14.59 3.75
N GLY A 256 -4.58 14.30 2.56
CA GLY A 256 -5.40 14.02 1.40
C GLY A 256 -5.92 12.58 1.42
N ASP A 257 -6.88 12.30 0.54
CA ASP A 257 -7.41 10.94 0.33
C ASP A 257 -6.35 9.97 -0.23
N ASN A 258 -5.24 10.52 -0.73
CA ASN A 258 -4.04 9.77 -1.13
C ASN A 258 -3.04 9.55 0.03
N GLY A 259 -3.40 9.93 1.25
CA GLY A 259 -2.56 9.82 2.45
C GLY A 259 -1.43 10.85 2.57
N LYS A 260 -1.23 11.75 1.59
CA LYS A 260 -0.18 12.77 1.62
C LYS A 260 -0.63 14.03 2.34
N TRP A 261 0.30 14.78 2.92
CA TRP A 261 -0.01 16.08 3.54
C TRP A 261 -0.15 17.17 2.47
N GLN A 262 -1.15 18.03 2.62
CA GLN A 262 -1.42 19.15 1.71
C GLN A 262 -2.00 20.35 2.47
N PRO A 263 -1.98 21.57 1.90
CA PRO A 263 -2.63 22.73 2.50
C PRO A 263 -4.15 22.53 2.68
N PRO A 264 -4.79 23.14 3.69
CA PRO A 264 -6.19 22.92 4.03
C PRO A 264 -7.14 23.73 3.14
N TYR A 265 -7.11 23.50 1.83
CA TYR A 265 -7.94 24.20 0.84
C TYR A 265 -9.43 24.15 1.17
N ALA A 266 -9.93 23.00 1.63
CA ALA A 266 -11.34 22.84 1.97
C ALA A 266 -11.76 23.68 3.18
N GLY A 267 -10.95 23.68 4.24
CA GLY A 267 -11.19 24.50 5.45
C GLY A 267 -11.16 26.00 5.14
N VAL A 268 -10.20 26.43 4.31
CA VAL A 268 -10.11 27.82 3.85
C VAL A 268 -11.32 28.20 3.01
N ALA A 269 -11.67 27.41 1.98
CA ALA A 269 -12.83 27.67 1.14
C ALA A 269 -14.14 27.71 1.94
N GLY A 270 -14.30 26.78 2.88
CA GLY A 270 -15.46 26.73 3.79
C GLY A 270 -15.54 27.95 4.71
N ALA A 271 -14.42 28.42 5.25
CA ALA A 271 -14.38 29.63 6.07
C ALA A 271 -14.73 30.89 5.28
N ILE A 272 -14.24 31.01 4.04
CA ILE A 272 -14.57 32.14 3.14
C ILE A 272 -16.06 32.12 2.81
N ALA A 273 -16.58 30.98 2.35
CA ALA A 273 -17.97 30.84 1.99
C ALA A 273 -18.92 31.11 3.17
N ALA A 274 -18.58 30.61 4.37
CA ALA A 274 -19.34 30.89 5.58
C ALA A 274 -19.35 32.39 5.92
N ALA A 275 -18.20 33.08 5.80
CA ALA A 275 -18.13 34.52 6.02
C ALA A 275 -19.03 35.30 5.06
N GLU A 276 -18.98 34.99 3.76
CA GLU A 276 -19.80 35.64 2.74
C GLU A 276 -21.30 35.37 2.94
N ILE A 277 -21.69 34.11 3.14
CA ILE A 277 -23.09 33.74 3.31
C ILE A 277 -23.66 34.32 4.61
N SER A 278 -22.84 34.43 5.67
CA SER A 278 -23.28 35.06 6.92
C SER A 278 -23.66 36.53 6.78
N ASN A 279 -23.13 37.24 5.78
CA ASN A 279 -23.50 38.63 5.52
C ASN A 279 -24.94 38.79 5.03
N VAL A 280 -25.56 37.74 4.50
CA VAL A 280 -26.94 37.80 3.99
C VAL A 280 -27.96 37.98 5.10
N TYR A 281 -27.70 37.38 6.27
CA TYR A 281 -28.66 37.36 7.38
C TYR A 281 -28.18 38.02 8.67
N TYR A 282 -26.88 38.34 8.83
CA TYR A 282 -26.44 39.19 9.93
C TYR A 282 -26.52 40.68 9.58
N PRO A 283 -27.22 41.50 10.37
CA PRO A 283 -27.41 42.92 10.06
C PRO A 283 -26.19 43.77 10.46
N GLY A 284 -25.85 44.75 9.61
CA GLY A 284 -24.81 45.75 9.83
C GLY A 284 -23.72 45.75 8.76
N SER A 285 -23.15 46.91 8.43
CA SER A 285 -22.03 47.01 7.50
C SER A 285 -20.73 46.54 8.18
N ARG A 286 -20.12 45.49 7.63
CA ARG A 286 -18.76 45.08 7.96
C ARG A 286 -17.90 45.29 6.73
N THR A 287 -16.73 45.88 6.87
CA THR A 287 -15.79 45.98 5.74
C THR A 287 -15.39 44.56 5.33
N GLN A 288 -15.65 44.15 4.09
CA GLN A 288 -15.46 42.75 3.63
C GLN A 288 -14.03 42.22 3.92
N TYR A 289 -13.01 43.05 3.75
CA TYR A 289 -11.61 42.68 4.02
C TYR A 289 -11.30 42.39 5.49
N THR A 290 -11.95 43.07 6.43
CA THR A 290 -11.78 42.78 7.87
C THR A 290 -12.53 41.52 8.27
N LEU A 291 -13.64 41.19 7.60
CA LEU A 291 -14.40 39.96 7.85
C LEU A 291 -13.65 38.70 7.41
N LEU A 292 -13.07 38.72 6.20
CA LEU A 292 -12.30 37.60 5.66
C LEU A 292 -11.06 37.29 6.50
N GLY A 293 -10.21 38.30 6.74
CA GLY A 293 -8.98 38.14 7.51
C GLY A 293 -9.25 37.69 8.95
N ARG A 294 -10.30 38.26 9.58
CA ARG A 294 -10.75 37.85 10.91
C ARG A 294 -11.30 36.43 10.92
N GLY A 295 -12.11 36.05 9.93
CA GLY A 295 -12.68 34.71 9.81
C GLY A 295 -11.60 33.63 9.69
N LEU A 296 -10.62 33.85 8.81
CA LEU A 296 -9.47 32.95 8.66
C LEU A 296 -8.61 32.89 9.92
N MET A 297 -8.35 34.02 10.58
CA MET A 297 -7.63 34.06 11.86
C MET A 297 -8.34 33.20 12.91
N PHE A 298 -9.66 33.37 13.09
CA PHE A 298 -10.42 32.57 14.06
C PHE A 298 -10.47 31.09 13.69
N HIS A 299 -10.55 30.76 12.41
CA HIS A 299 -10.49 29.38 11.94
C HIS A 299 -9.18 28.69 12.35
N PHE A 300 -8.03 29.26 11.96
CA PHE A 300 -6.73 28.67 12.29
C PHE A 300 -6.43 28.69 13.79
N ALA A 301 -6.73 29.78 14.49
CA ALA A 301 -6.55 29.85 15.94
C ALA A 301 -7.40 28.81 16.68
N GLY A 302 -8.65 28.62 16.23
CA GLY A 302 -9.55 27.59 16.75
C GLY A 302 -9.00 26.18 16.53
N LEU A 303 -8.53 25.88 15.32
CA LEU A 303 -7.89 24.59 15.02
C LEU A 303 -6.64 24.34 15.86
N ILE A 304 -5.76 25.34 16.03
CA ILE A 304 -4.59 25.22 16.90
C ILE A 304 -5.01 24.90 18.33
N GLY A 305 -5.99 25.64 18.87
CA GLY A 305 -6.50 25.43 20.23
C GLY A 305 -7.07 24.03 20.42
N LEU A 306 -7.91 23.56 19.48
CA LEU A 306 -8.50 22.22 19.52
C LEU A 306 -7.43 21.14 19.38
N ASN A 307 -6.49 21.25 18.43
CA ASN A 307 -5.43 20.27 18.22
C ASN A 307 -4.51 20.15 19.44
N LEU A 308 -4.13 21.29 20.05
CA LEU A 308 -3.38 21.30 21.31
C LEU A 308 -4.20 20.65 22.43
N GLY A 309 -5.50 20.93 22.48
CA GLY A 309 -6.42 20.25 23.37
C GLY A 309 -6.39 18.73 23.21
N GLN A 310 -6.49 18.24 21.97
CA GLN A 310 -6.43 16.81 21.65
C GLN A 310 -5.14 16.18 22.15
N GLU A 311 -4.00 16.82 21.93
CA GLU A 311 -2.73 16.34 22.42
C GLU A 311 -2.70 16.28 23.97
N PHE A 312 -3.05 17.36 24.67
CA PHE A 312 -2.69 17.43 26.09
C PHE A 312 -3.78 17.03 27.07
N PHE A 313 -5.07 17.15 26.72
CA PHE A 313 -6.15 16.92 27.69
C PHE A 313 -7.43 16.31 27.11
N LEU A 314 -7.88 16.71 25.91
CA LEU A 314 -9.18 16.28 25.37
C LEU A 314 -9.23 14.76 25.14
N LYS A 315 -8.15 14.11 24.69
CA LYS A 315 -8.15 12.64 24.55
C LYS A 315 -8.54 11.91 25.84
N LYS A 316 -8.07 12.39 27.00
CA LYS A 316 -8.38 11.77 28.31
C LYS A 316 -9.84 11.98 28.72
N LEU A 317 -10.47 13.03 28.19
CA LEU A 317 -11.87 13.36 28.45
C LEU A 317 -12.81 12.74 27.40
N THR A 318 -12.28 12.18 26.31
CA THR A 318 -13.05 11.57 25.24
C THR A 318 -13.43 10.14 25.61
N SER A 319 -14.72 9.93 25.86
CA SER A 319 -15.32 8.59 25.92
C SER A 319 -15.33 7.93 24.55
N HIS A 320 -15.24 6.60 24.51
CA HIS A 320 -15.14 5.80 23.27
C HIS A 320 -13.94 6.17 22.39
N ALA A 321 -12.95 6.90 22.91
CA ALA A 321 -11.66 7.03 22.24
C ALA A 321 -10.99 5.65 22.25
N PRO A 322 -10.69 5.06 21.09
CA PRO A 322 -9.95 3.81 21.05
C PRO A 322 -8.58 4.04 21.70
N ALA A 323 -8.08 3.02 22.40
CA ALA A 323 -6.66 3.00 22.74
C ALA A 323 -5.88 3.26 21.46
N LYS A 324 -4.82 4.09 21.53
CA LYS A 324 -3.88 4.18 20.42
C LYS A 324 -3.44 2.75 20.19
N SER A 325 -3.70 2.19 19.02
CA SER A 325 -3.49 0.77 18.79
C SER A 325 -2.05 0.49 19.19
N ALA A 326 -1.84 -0.34 20.23
CA ALA A 326 -0.63 -1.14 20.23
C ALA A 326 -0.59 -1.77 18.84
N ALA A 327 0.53 -1.63 18.14
CA ALA A 327 0.69 -2.01 16.74
C ALA A 327 -0.22 -3.20 16.43
N ALA A 328 -1.20 -2.98 15.54
CA ALA A 328 -2.33 -3.90 15.30
C ALA A 328 -1.84 -5.34 15.47
N VAL A 329 -2.43 -6.09 16.41
CA VAL A 329 -2.03 -7.48 16.71
C VAL A 329 -1.73 -8.15 15.38
N PRO A 330 -0.46 -8.52 15.12
CA PRO A 330 -0.10 -8.95 13.78
C PRO A 330 -0.97 -10.13 13.38
N LEU A 331 -1.59 -10.06 12.21
CA LEU A 331 -2.57 -11.02 11.73
C LEU A 331 -2.06 -11.67 10.46
N LEU A 332 -1.76 -12.96 10.54
CA LEU A 332 -1.49 -13.76 9.35
C LEU A 332 -2.82 -14.20 8.75
N ARG A 333 -3.08 -13.82 7.49
CA ARG A 333 -4.42 -13.91 6.90
C ARG A 333 -4.65 -15.21 6.16
N GLU A 334 -5.89 -15.68 6.16
CA GLU A 334 -6.32 -16.83 5.38
C GLU A 334 -5.92 -16.69 3.89
N GLY A 335 -5.44 -17.78 3.28
CA GLY A 335 -5.00 -17.79 1.89
C GLY A 335 -3.59 -17.24 1.66
N THR A 336 -2.87 -16.81 2.69
CA THR A 336 -1.45 -16.43 2.58
C THR A 336 -0.62 -17.66 2.19
N PRO A 337 0.23 -17.59 1.13
CA PRO A 337 1.06 -18.72 0.74
C PRO A 337 2.20 -18.95 1.74
N VAL A 338 2.48 -20.22 2.02
CA VAL A 338 3.49 -20.70 2.97
C VAL A 338 4.34 -21.75 2.26
N ALA A 339 5.58 -21.38 1.94
CA ALA A 339 6.55 -22.28 1.32
C ALA A 339 7.17 -23.17 2.41
N LEU A 340 7.08 -24.48 2.21
CA LEU A 340 7.56 -25.49 3.14
C LEU A 340 8.56 -26.41 2.45
N ILE A 341 9.60 -26.79 3.20
CA ILE A 341 10.59 -27.78 2.81
C ILE A 341 10.42 -29.00 3.72
N LEU A 342 10.44 -30.17 3.12
CA LEU A 342 10.39 -31.44 3.83
C LEU A 342 11.69 -31.71 4.59
N VAL A 343 11.61 -32.18 5.84
CA VAL A 343 12.79 -32.48 6.68
C VAL A 343 13.22 -33.95 6.49
N ASP A 344 14.53 -34.20 6.52
CA ASP A 344 15.22 -35.45 6.13
C ASP A 344 14.63 -36.75 6.73
N GLY A 345 14.65 -37.82 5.91
CA GLY A 345 14.19 -39.17 6.24
C GLY A 345 12.95 -39.64 5.46
N PHE A 346 12.37 -38.77 4.64
CA PHE A 346 11.17 -39.07 3.86
C PHE A 346 11.51 -39.49 2.43
N ASP A 347 11.33 -40.78 2.12
CA ASP A 347 11.30 -41.27 0.76
C ASP A 347 9.82 -41.38 0.33
N VAL A 348 9.42 -40.53 -0.62
CA VAL A 348 8.06 -40.51 -1.19
C VAL A 348 7.67 -41.90 -1.70
N ARG A 349 8.64 -42.70 -2.17
CA ARG A 349 8.41 -44.05 -2.71
C ARG A 349 8.21 -45.12 -1.64
N GLN A 350 8.59 -44.84 -0.39
CA GLN A 350 8.49 -45.79 0.74
C GLN A 350 7.45 -45.38 1.78
N THR A 351 6.79 -44.23 1.57
CA THR A 351 5.83 -43.68 2.53
C THR A 351 4.46 -44.31 2.38
N THR A 352 3.82 -44.63 3.51
CA THR A 352 2.45 -45.15 3.55
C THR A 352 1.50 -44.09 4.14
N ALA A 353 0.24 -44.08 3.69
CA ALA A 353 -0.81 -43.25 4.28
C ALA A 353 -0.94 -43.49 5.80
N GLY A 354 -1.19 -42.43 6.56
CA GLY A 354 -1.34 -42.45 8.02
C GLY A 354 -0.10 -42.03 8.81
N GLN A 355 1.03 -41.77 8.15
CA GLN A 355 2.24 -41.26 8.81
C GLN A 355 2.19 -39.73 9.02
N THR A 356 2.67 -39.28 10.18
CA THR A 356 2.92 -37.85 10.45
C THR A 356 4.26 -37.45 9.86
N VAL A 357 4.26 -36.36 9.10
CA VAL A 357 5.46 -35.76 8.50
C VAL A 357 5.72 -34.39 9.07
N THR A 358 7.00 -34.03 9.06
CA THR A 358 7.51 -32.74 9.55
C THR A 358 8.08 -31.95 8.39
N PHE A 359 7.83 -30.65 8.42
CA PHE A 359 8.27 -29.68 7.42
C PHE A 359 8.92 -28.50 8.14
N VAL A 360 9.78 -27.78 7.44
CA VAL A 360 10.34 -26.50 7.89
C VAL A 360 9.91 -25.39 6.95
N LEU A 361 9.67 -24.23 7.52
CA LEU A 361 9.38 -23.03 6.77
C LEU A 361 10.59 -22.62 5.93
N ALA A 362 10.38 -22.44 4.62
CA ALA A 362 11.44 -22.13 3.65
C ALA A 362 11.90 -20.67 3.69
N GLN A 363 11.01 -19.77 4.13
CA GLN A 363 11.21 -18.32 4.13
C GLN A 363 10.42 -17.65 5.24
N ASP A 364 10.90 -16.52 5.73
CA ASP A 364 10.21 -15.75 6.76
C ASP A 364 8.81 -15.30 6.30
N LEU A 365 7.79 -15.52 7.14
CA LEU A 365 6.47 -14.96 6.93
C LEU A 365 6.42 -13.58 7.57
N THR A 366 6.38 -12.53 6.74
CA THR A 366 6.41 -11.14 7.22
C THR A 366 5.07 -10.44 7.03
N GLN A 367 4.73 -9.56 7.97
CA GLN A 367 3.65 -8.59 7.84
C GLN A 367 4.17 -7.21 8.20
N ASN A 368 4.00 -6.22 7.30
CA ASN A 368 4.48 -4.85 7.49
C ASN A 368 5.97 -4.77 7.88
N GLY A 369 6.80 -5.68 7.38
CA GLY A 369 8.24 -5.74 7.67
C GLY A 369 8.61 -6.42 8.99
N THR A 370 7.65 -6.95 9.76
CA THR A 370 7.90 -7.76 10.96
C THR A 370 7.71 -9.24 10.65
N ALA A 371 8.70 -10.08 10.98
CA ALA A 371 8.62 -11.53 10.82
C ALA A 371 7.70 -12.14 11.89
N LEU A 372 6.61 -12.76 11.45
CA LEU A 372 5.63 -13.46 12.29
C LEU A 372 5.97 -14.95 12.45
N ALA A 373 6.60 -15.55 11.44
CA ALA A 373 7.23 -16.86 11.51
C ALA A 373 8.61 -16.77 10.85
N ARG A 374 9.59 -17.50 11.36
CA ARG A 374 10.97 -17.46 10.85
C ARG A 374 11.29 -18.74 10.09
N THR A 375 12.15 -18.59 9.08
CA THR A 375 12.74 -19.71 8.35
C THR A 375 13.27 -20.76 9.34
N GLY A 376 12.90 -22.02 9.15
CA GLY A 376 13.19 -23.12 10.08
C GLY A 376 12.09 -23.41 11.12
N ASP A 377 11.06 -22.56 11.25
CA ASP A 377 9.87 -22.89 12.06
C ASP A 377 9.20 -24.16 11.53
N VAL A 378 8.74 -25.02 12.44
CA VAL A 378 8.35 -26.40 12.12
C VAL A 378 6.85 -26.50 11.89
N ALA A 379 6.46 -27.15 10.78
CA ALA A 379 5.10 -27.60 10.54
C ALA A 379 5.01 -29.12 10.62
N SER A 380 3.84 -29.64 10.98
CA SER A 380 3.58 -31.08 10.98
C SER A 380 2.18 -31.39 10.46
N GLY A 381 2.00 -32.53 9.83
CA GLY A 381 0.71 -32.96 9.29
C GLY A 381 0.68 -34.44 8.95
N LEU A 382 -0.50 -34.99 8.67
CA LEU A 382 -0.72 -36.39 8.33
C LEU A 382 -0.78 -36.57 6.83
N ILE A 383 -0.13 -37.61 6.32
CA ILE A 383 -0.26 -38.02 4.92
C ILE A 383 -1.49 -38.90 4.75
N THR A 384 -2.34 -38.56 3.80
CA THR A 384 -3.53 -39.34 3.48
C THR A 384 -3.37 -40.09 2.15
N GLN A 385 -2.64 -39.53 1.19
CA GLN A 385 -2.31 -40.19 -0.08
C GLN A 385 -0.96 -39.68 -0.61
N VAL A 386 -0.23 -40.55 -1.31
CA VAL A 386 1.04 -40.21 -1.96
C VAL A 386 1.03 -40.84 -3.35
N SER A 387 1.38 -40.05 -4.36
CA SER A 387 1.68 -40.53 -5.71
C SER A 387 3.07 -40.06 -6.08
N ALA A 388 4.00 -41.02 -6.16
CA ALA A 388 5.36 -40.75 -6.61
C ALA A 388 5.39 -40.41 -8.11
N PRO A 389 6.32 -39.57 -8.56
CA PRO A 389 6.49 -39.25 -9.96
C PRO A 389 7.00 -40.46 -10.75
N GLY A 390 6.49 -40.63 -11.97
CA GLY A 390 6.88 -41.72 -12.87
C GLY A 390 8.30 -41.60 -13.45
N THR A 391 8.92 -40.43 -13.33
CA THR A 391 10.29 -40.13 -13.77
C THR A 391 11.07 -39.42 -12.66
N PRO A 392 12.42 -39.49 -12.64
CA PRO A 392 13.25 -38.80 -11.64
C PRO A 392 13.02 -37.28 -11.56
N ASP A 393 12.63 -36.65 -12.68
CA ASP A 393 12.33 -35.22 -12.76
C ASP A 393 10.80 -34.92 -12.80
N GLY A 394 9.96 -35.92 -12.53
CA GLY A 394 8.51 -35.79 -12.63
C GLY A 394 7.87 -35.10 -11.42
N ILE A 395 6.65 -34.57 -11.60
CA ILE A 395 5.85 -34.00 -10.50
C ILE A 395 5.09 -35.13 -9.81
N GLY A 396 5.34 -35.31 -8.50
CA GLY A 396 4.52 -36.15 -7.65
C GLY A 396 3.41 -35.36 -6.96
N SER A 397 2.50 -36.07 -6.30
CA SER A 397 1.43 -35.44 -5.52
C SER A 397 1.33 -36.00 -4.12
N LEU A 398 1.21 -35.13 -3.11
CA LEU A 398 0.87 -35.53 -1.74
C LEU A 398 -0.48 -34.96 -1.33
N ALA A 399 -1.30 -35.79 -0.71
CA ALA A 399 -2.46 -35.36 0.04
C ALA A 399 -2.09 -35.32 1.53
N LEU A 400 -2.28 -34.15 2.14
CA LEU A 400 -1.95 -33.87 3.53
C LEU A 400 -3.21 -33.43 4.27
N GLN A 401 -3.32 -33.81 5.54
CA GLN A 401 -4.41 -33.43 6.43
C GLN A 401 -3.86 -32.89 7.76
N ASN A 402 -4.60 -31.95 8.36
CA ASN A 402 -4.27 -31.35 9.66
C ASN A 402 -2.86 -30.74 9.73
N VAL A 403 -2.39 -30.12 8.64
CA VAL A 403 -1.08 -29.49 8.62
C VAL A 403 -1.11 -28.24 9.49
N THR A 404 -0.21 -28.15 10.47
CA THR A 404 -0.11 -27.01 11.39
C THR A 404 1.34 -26.56 11.48
N LEU A 405 1.60 -25.29 11.16
CA LEU A 405 2.88 -24.61 11.39
C LEU A 405 2.91 -24.04 12.80
N ARG A 406 3.98 -24.30 13.55
CA ARG A 406 4.21 -23.71 14.86
C ARG A 406 5.14 -22.50 14.69
N ALA A 407 4.56 -21.32 14.69
CA ALA A 407 5.25 -20.05 14.46
C ALA A 407 5.55 -19.32 15.79
N ALA A 408 6.67 -18.61 15.84
CA ALA A 408 7.06 -17.75 16.96
C ALA A 408 7.00 -18.46 18.34
N GLY A 409 7.39 -19.74 18.40
CA GLY A 409 7.52 -20.52 19.64
C GLY A 409 6.22 -21.07 20.24
N ALA A 410 5.05 -20.51 19.93
CA ALA A 410 3.79 -20.91 20.58
C ALA A 410 2.50 -20.77 19.74
N THR A 411 2.55 -20.16 18.56
CA THR A 411 1.32 -19.90 17.76
C THR A 411 1.12 -20.99 16.72
N ASN A 412 -0.04 -21.65 16.74
CA ASN A 412 -0.41 -22.66 15.75
C ASN A 412 -1.10 -21.99 14.55
N VAL A 413 -0.53 -22.20 13.37
CA VAL A 413 -1.04 -21.71 12.08
C VAL A 413 -1.51 -22.92 11.28
N PRO A 414 -2.83 -23.16 11.17
CA PRO A 414 -3.34 -24.25 10.35
C PRO A 414 -3.13 -23.94 8.86
N LEU A 415 -2.73 -24.96 8.10
CA LEU A 415 -2.41 -24.88 6.68
C LEU A 415 -3.28 -25.85 5.87
N ARG A 416 -3.54 -25.50 4.61
CA ARG A 416 -4.30 -26.30 3.65
C ARG A 416 -3.65 -26.27 2.27
N SER A 417 -3.97 -27.26 1.44
CA SER A 417 -3.41 -27.39 0.08
C SER A 417 -3.88 -26.31 -0.88
N ASN A 418 -5.05 -25.71 -0.64
CA ASN A 418 -5.69 -24.78 -1.57
C ASN A 418 -5.87 -23.38 -1.01
N GLN A 419 -5.70 -22.39 -1.87
CA GLN A 419 -5.87 -20.98 -1.51
C GLN A 419 -7.32 -20.67 -1.11
N VAL A 420 -8.30 -21.34 -1.75
CA VAL A 420 -9.74 -21.14 -1.52
C VAL A 420 -10.34 -22.34 -0.77
N ARG A 421 -11.19 -22.06 0.21
CA ARG A 421 -11.90 -23.06 1.02
C ARG A 421 -12.88 -23.88 0.14
N GLY A 422 -12.90 -25.20 0.30
CA GLY A 422 -13.89 -26.11 -0.32
C GLY A 422 -13.41 -26.91 -1.53
N THR A 423 -12.24 -26.58 -2.08
CA THR A 423 -11.60 -27.39 -3.13
C THR A 423 -10.59 -28.34 -2.47
N VAL A 424 -10.58 -29.62 -2.85
CA VAL A 424 -9.56 -30.58 -2.42
C VAL A 424 -8.75 -30.98 -3.65
N THR A 425 -7.55 -30.42 -3.79
CA THR A 425 -6.58 -30.86 -4.80
C THR A 425 -5.30 -31.31 -4.13
N PRO A 426 -4.64 -32.35 -4.66
CA PRO A 426 -3.34 -32.79 -4.17
C PRO A 426 -2.31 -31.66 -4.26
N VAL A 427 -1.39 -31.62 -3.30
CA VAL A 427 -0.29 -30.66 -3.30
C VAL A 427 0.76 -31.16 -4.28
N GLN A 428 1.07 -30.34 -5.29
CA GLN A 428 2.21 -30.58 -6.16
C GLN A 428 3.49 -30.18 -5.42
N TYR A 429 4.52 -30.99 -5.57
CA TYR A 429 5.81 -30.74 -4.95
C TYR A 429 6.94 -30.80 -5.98
N LYS A 430 8.04 -30.12 -5.67
CA LYS A 430 9.25 -30.11 -6.49
C LYS A 430 10.43 -30.61 -5.67
N GLU A 431 11.26 -31.45 -6.26
CA GLU A 431 12.54 -31.85 -5.67
C GLU A 431 13.61 -30.79 -5.98
N LEU A 432 14.34 -30.35 -4.96
CA LEU A 432 15.41 -29.36 -5.04
C LEU A 432 16.68 -30.05 -5.55
N GLN A 433 17.12 -29.65 -6.75
CA GLN A 433 18.25 -30.27 -7.47
C GLN A 433 19.49 -30.42 -6.57
N GLY A 434 20.02 -31.64 -6.51
CA GLY A 434 21.25 -31.96 -5.78
C GLY A 434 21.12 -32.11 -4.27
N SER A 435 19.92 -31.93 -3.68
CA SER A 435 19.72 -32.00 -2.22
C SER A 435 18.80 -33.13 -1.75
N GLY A 436 17.99 -33.72 -2.64
CA GLY A 436 16.95 -34.70 -2.28
C GLY A 436 15.79 -34.10 -1.47
N LYS A 437 15.77 -32.78 -1.26
CA LYS A 437 14.74 -32.09 -0.46
C LYS A 437 13.54 -31.73 -1.32
N VAL A 438 12.35 -31.83 -0.74
CA VAL A 438 11.09 -31.53 -1.43
C VAL A 438 10.55 -30.19 -0.95
N GLU A 439 10.28 -29.28 -1.87
CA GLU A 439 9.63 -27.99 -1.62
C GLU A 439 8.20 -27.98 -2.19
N PHE A 440 7.26 -27.39 -1.44
CA PHE A 440 5.89 -27.16 -1.89
C PHE A 440 5.26 -25.97 -1.16
N THR A 441 4.14 -25.47 -1.69
CA THR A 441 3.41 -24.34 -1.10
C THR A 441 2.06 -24.78 -0.56
N LEU A 442 1.78 -24.42 0.70
CA LEU A 442 0.44 -24.49 1.31
C LEU A 442 -0.10 -23.08 1.53
N PHE A 443 -1.34 -22.99 1.99
CA PHE A 443 -2.00 -21.74 2.29
C PHE A 443 -2.54 -21.73 3.72
N VAL A 444 -2.48 -20.58 4.37
CA VAL A 444 -3.07 -20.37 5.70
C VAL A 444 -4.57 -20.69 5.65
N ALA A 445 -5.04 -21.57 6.54
CA ALA A 445 -6.38 -22.13 6.48
C ALA A 445 -7.45 -21.25 7.14
N GLU A 446 -7.06 -20.31 8.00
CA GLU A 446 -7.93 -19.32 8.64
C GLU A 446 -7.10 -18.15 9.17
N ASN A 447 -7.73 -17.02 9.50
CA ASN A 447 -7.02 -15.86 10.04
C ASN A 447 -6.40 -16.18 11.41
N VAL A 448 -5.08 -16.00 11.57
CA VAL A 448 -4.34 -16.29 12.80
C VAL A 448 -3.76 -15.01 13.42
N PRO A 449 -4.22 -14.60 14.62
CA PRO A 449 -3.62 -13.49 15.35
C PRO A 449 -2.34 -13.94 16.06
N PHE A 450 -1.31 -13.10 16.03
CA PHE A 450 -0.05 -13.31 16.74
C PHE A 450 -0.02 -12.46 18.00
N PRO A 451 -0.05 -13.07 19.20
CA PRO A 451 0.08 -12.32 20.44
C PRO A 451 1.43 -11.59 20.46
N GLN A 452 1.42 -10.32 20.84
CA GLN A 452 2.65 -9.56 21.08
C GLN A 452 3.40 -10.27 22.22
N THR A 453 4.62 -10.71 21.98
CA THR A 453 5.53 -11.14 23.05
C THR A 453 5.82 -9.91 23.91
N GLU A 454 5.47 -9.95 25.20
CA GLU A 454 5.79 -8.90 26.19
C GLU A 454 7.30 -8.62 26.29
#